data_AF-A0A699UTS3-F1
#
_entry.id   AF-A0A699UTS3-F1
#
_cell.length_a   1.000
_cell.length_b   1.000
_cell.length_c   1.000
_cell.angle_alpha   90.00
_cell.angle_beta   90.00
_cell.angle_gamma   90.00
#
_symmetry.space_group_name_H-M   'P 1'
#
loop_
_entity.id
_entity.type
_entity.pdbx_description
1 polymer ?
#
loop_
_entity_poly.entity_id
_entity_poly.type
_entity_poly.pdbx_seq_one_letter_code
_entity_poly.pdbx_strand_id
1 'polypeptide(L)'
;KHIGPVPGEQREPLWQRFLAASEAVHLRRKEFVDVRSAQEGENLKVKQALLERVLPFAEFSTERVNEWRSRTDELQEIKKEWEATGPVPRAQSDALNKQYWNAYKAFFNRKNDFFKSLDSEKNTNLQAKYALIEQAEAAQQNPNFDEARTIIIRVQKEWKDIGRVPEKQADKIWKRFRAACDGVFER
;
A
#
# COMPACT_ATOMS: atom_id res chain seq x y z
N LYS A 1 -21.57 -62.05 -10.43
CA LYS A 1 -22.90 -61.85 -11.07
C LYS A 1 -22.65 -61.45 -12.51
N HIS A 2 -22.75 -62.40 -13.45
CA HIS A 2 -22.68 -62.11 -14.88
C HIS A 2 -24.02 -61.49 -15.30
N ILE A 3 -23.99 -60.25 -15.75
CA ILE A 3 -25.16 -59.59 -16.33
C ILE A 3 -25.17 -60.02 -17.80
N GLY A 4 -26.01 -61.00 -18.15
CA GLY A 4 -26.25 -61.38 -19.54
C GLY A 4 -26.93 -60.26 -20.33
N PRO A 5 -26.97 -60.35 -21.66
CA PRO A 5 -27.59 -59.33 -22.51
C PRO A 5 -29.06 -59.11 -22.12
N VAL A 6 -29.49 -57.85 -22.11
CA VAL A 6 -30.86 -57.45 -21.77
C VAL A 6 -31.86 -58.23 -22.63
N PRO A 7 -32.91 -58.84 -22.03
CA PRO A 7 -33.98 -59.50 -22.78
C PRO A 7 -34.51 -58.59 -23.89
N GLY A 8 -34.78 -59.15 -25.08
CA GLY A 8 -35.13 -58.36 -26.27
C GLY A 8 -36.28 -57.37 -26.04
N GLU A 9 -37.31 -57.79 -25.29
CA GLU A 9 -38.47 -56.96 -24.92
C GLU A 9 -38.16 -55.79 -23.98
N GLN A 10 -37.11 -55.91 -23.17
CA GLN A 10 -36.70 -54.87 -22.20
C GLN A 10 -35.58 -53.97 -22.73
N ARG A 11 -34.97 -54.32 -23.86
CA ARG A 11 -33.85 -53.59 -24.45
C ARG A 11 -34.26 -52.19 -24.88
N GLU A 12 -35.36 -52.06 -25.61
CA GLU A 12 -35.84 -50.77 -26.11
C GLU A 12 -36.31 -49.85 -24.96
N PRO A 13 -37.14 -50.30 -23.99
CA PRO A 13 -37.49 -49.47 -22.84
C PRO A 13 -36.29 -49.03 -21.99
N LEU A 14 -35.29 -49.89 -21.80
CA LEU A 14 -34.08 -49.55 -21.06
C LEU A 14 -33.23 -48.52 -21.82
N TRP A 15 -33.10 -48.69 -23.13
CA TRP A 15 -32.38 -47.75 -24.00
C TRP A 15 -33.04 -46.38 -24.02
N GLN A 16 -34.37 -46.31 -24.16
CA GLN A 16 -35.14 -45.05 -24.10
C GLN A 16 -34.97 -44.35 -22.75
N ARG A 17 -34.99 -45.09 -21.63
CA ARG A 17 -34.72 -44.53 -20.29
C ARG A 17 -33.30 -43.98 -20.17
N PHE A 18 -32.31 -44.68 -20.72
CA PHE A 18 -30.92 -44.23 -20.74
C PHE A 18 -30.77 -42.96 -21.56
N LEU A 19 -31.33 -42.92 -22.78
CA LEU A 19 -31.29 -41.74 -23.64
C LEU A 19 -31.93 -40.53 -22.98
N ALA A 20 -33.14 -40.69 -22.43
CA ALA A 20 -33.84 -39.61 -21.73
C ALA A 20 -33.04 -39.10 -20.52
N ALA A 21 -32.43 -40.00 -19.73
CA ALA A 21 -31.58 -39.61 -18.61
C ALA A 21 -30.30 -38.91 -19.08
N SER A 22 -29.67 -39.40 -20.15
CA SER A 22 -28.46 -38.81 -20.75
C SER A 22 -28.73 -37.42 -21.30
N GLU A 23 -29.81 -37.24 -22.07
CA GLU A 23 -30.25 -35.96 -22.60
C GLU A 23 -30.53 -34.96 -21.47
N ALA A 24 -31.23 -35.39 -20.42
CA ALA A 24 -31.52 -34.56 -19.27
C ALA A 24 -30.26 -34.15 -18.47
N VAL A 25 -29.20 -34.96 -18.48
CA VAL A 25 -27.89 -34.62 -17.90
C VAL A 25 -27.13 -33.65 -18.81
N HIS A 26 -27.10 -33.90 -20.12
CA HIS A 26 -26.45 -33.02 -21.08
C HIS A 26 -27.07 -31.62 -21.09
N LEU A 27 -28.40 -31.53 -21.04
CA LEU A 27 -29.12 -30.26 -20.97
C LEU A 27 -28.74 -29.48 -19.70
N ARG A 28 -28.82 -30.11 -18.52
CA ARG A 28 -28.41 -29.48 -17.26
C ARG A 28 -26.96 -29.03 -17.25
N ARG A 29 -26.05 -29.85 -17.81
CA ARG A 29 -24.65 -29.49 -17.94
C ARG A 29 -24.46 -28.27 -18.85
N LYS A 30 -25.16 -28.23 -19.98
CA LYS A 30 -25.13 -27.10 -20.91
C LYS A 30 -25.63 -25.83 -20.23
N GLU A 31 -26.82 -25.86 -19.62
CA GLU A 31 -27.39 -24.74 -18.88
C GLU A 31 -26.46 -24.24 -17.77
N PHE A 32 -25.88 -25.14 -16.98
CA PHE A 32 -24.91 -24.80 -15.94
C PHE A 32 -23.67 -24.10 -16.51
N VAL A 33 -23.11 -24.61 -17.61
CA VAL A 33 -21.95 -24.01 -18.28
C VAL A 33 -22.29 -22.65 -18.87
N ASP A 34 -23.45 -22.51 -19.49
CA ASP A 34 -23.90 -21.26 -20.12
C ASP A 34 -24.13 -20.17 -19.05
N VAL A 35 -24.83 -20.50 -17.96
CA VAL A 35 -25.04 -19.59 -16.81
C VAL A 35 -23.71 -19.20 -16.16
N ARG A 36 -22.83 -20.17 -15.94
CA ARG A 36 -21.49 -19.91 -15.38
C ARG A 36 -20.66 -19.02 -16.29
N SER A 37 -20.65 -19.28 -17.60
CA SER A 37 -19.91 -18.49 -18.57
C SER A 37 -20.42 -17.06 -18.64
N ALA A 38 -21.75 -16.87 -18.56
CA ALA A 38 -22.35 -15.54 -18.48
C ALA A 38 -21.90 -14.80 -17.20
N GLN A 39 -21.97 -15.46 -16.04
CA GLN A 39 -21.53 -14.88 -14.77
C GLN A 39 -20.03 -14.54 -14.77
N GLU A 40 -19.17 -15.42 -15.30
CA GLU A 40 -17.74 -15.16 -15.45
C GLU A 40 -17.49 -13.95 -16.37
N GLY A 41 -18.30 -13.79 -17.42
CA GLY A 41 -18.28 -12.63 -18.31
C GLY A 41 -18.66 -11.32 -17.61
N GLU A 42 -19.67 -11.31 -16.73
CA GLU A 42 -20.00 -10.14 -15.92
C GLU A 42 -18.93 -9.83 -14.87
N ASN A 43 -18.42 -10.84 -14.18
CA ASN A 43 -17.31 -10.68 -13.23
C ASN A 43 -16.06 -10.11 -13.92
N LEU A 44 -15.80 -10.51 -15.16
CA LEU A 44 -14.70 -9.99 -15.97
C LEU A 44 -14.84 -8.49 -16.20
N LYS A 45 -16.01 -8.00 -16.59
CA LYS A 45 -16.27 -6.56 -16.77
C LYS A 45 -16.03 -5.79 -15.47
N VAL A 46 -16.49 -6.33 -14.35
CA VAL A 46 -16.25 -5.73 -13.02
C VAL A 46 -14.74 -5.68 -12.73
N LYS A 47 -14.00 -6.77 -12.90
CA LYS A 47 -12.55 -6.77 -12.68
C LYS A 47 -11.80 -5.84 -13.62
N GLN A 48 -12.24 -5.69 -14.87
CA GLN A 48 -11.65 -4.72 -15.80
C GLN A 48 -11.84 -3.27 -15.31
N ALA A 49 -13.05 -2.91 -14.90
CA ALA A 49 -13.32 -1.57 -14.34
C ALA A 49 -12.55 -1.31 -13.04
N LEU A 50 -12.41 -2.31 -12.17
CA LEU A 50 -11.59 -2.20 -10.96
C LEU A 50 -10.11 -2.04 -11.31
N LEU A 51 -9.61 -2.75 -12.32
CA LEU A 51 -8.23 -2.61 -12.78
C LEU A 51 -7.97 -1.18 -13.29
N GLU A 52 -8.86 -0.62 -14.11
CA GLU A 52 -8.77 0.77 -14.57
C GLU A 52 -8.71 1.77 -13.40
N ARG A 53 -9.44 1.51 -12.31
CA ARG A 53 -9.38 2.32 -11.09
C ARG A 53 -8.05 2.17 -10.34
N VAL A 54 -7.42 0.98 -10.34
CA VAL A 54 -6.15 0.73 -9.63
C VAL A 54 -4.93 1.20 -10.41
N LEU A 55 -4.94 1.14 -11.75
CA LEU A 55 -3.77 1.48 -12.57
C LEU A 55 -3.15 2.86 -12.24
N PRO A 56 -3.92 3.95 -12.03
CA PRO A 56 -3.37 5.24 -11.63
C PRO A 56 -2.62 5.24 -10.29
N PHE A 57 -2.96 4.34 -9.36
CA PHE A 57 -2.26 4.22 -8.07
C PHE A 57 -0.83 3.72 -8.24
N ALA A 58 -0.54 3.00 -9.32
CA ALA A 58 0.82 2.55 -9.61
C ALA A 58 1.79 3.73 -9.72
N GLU A 59 1.36 4.85 -10.30
CA GLU A 59 2.18 6.05 -10.51
C GLU A 59 1.87 7.18 -9.53
N PHE A 60 1.03 6.92 -8.53
CA PHE A 60 0.66 7.93 -7.54
C PHE A 60 1.89 8.36 -6.70
N SER A 61 2.07 9.68 -6.59
CA SER A 61 3.10 10.30 -5.76
C SER A 61 2.61 11.65 -5.24
N THR A 62 2.98 11.98 -4.01
CA THR A 62 2.65 13.25 -3.34
C THR A 62 3.63 13.50 -2.20
N GLU A 63 3.84 14.77 -1.87
CA GLU A 63 4.62 15.19 -0.69
C GLU A 63 3.76 15.23 0.58
N ARG A 64 2.44 15.08 0.45
CA ARG A 64 1.49 15.28 1.54
C ARG A 64 1.11 13.95 2.22
N VAL A 65 1.43 13.85 3.50
CA VAL A 65 1.18 12.64 4.32
C VAL A 65 -0.31 12.24 4.36
N ASN A 66 -1.22 13.22 4.42
CA ASN A 66 -2.66 12.95 4.49
C ASN A 66 -3.22 12.36 3.18
N GLU A 67 -2.68 12.74 2.02
CA GLU A 67 -3.07 12.20 0.73
C GLU A 67 -2.68 10.72 0.60
N TRP A 68 -1.50 10.32 1.10
CA TRP A 68 -1.12 8.90 1.18
C TRP A 68 -2.12 8.08 1.99
N ARG A 69 -2.70 8.65 3.05
CA ARG A 69 -3.73 7.98 3.85
C ARG A 69 -5.03 7.83 3.06
N SER A 70 -5.56 8.92 2.50
CA SER A 70 -6.78 8.89 1.67
C SER A 70 -6.68 7.87 0.54
N ARG A 71 -5.57 7.89 -0.20
CA ARG A 71 -5.34 6.94 -1.30
C ARG A 71 -5.16 5.50 -0.83
N THR A 72 -4.60 5.29 0.36
CA THR A 72 -4.55 3.94 0.94
C THR A 72 -5.96 3.43 1.19
N ASP A 73 -6.83 4.26 1.78
CA ASP A 73 -8.21 3.87 2.11
C ASP A 73 -9.00 3.56 0.82
N GLU A 74 -8.89 4.40 -0.21
CA GLU A 74 -9.47 4.15 -1.54
C GLU A 74 -9.00 2.82 -2.15
N LEU A 75 -7.69 2.53 -2.08
CA LEU A 75 -7.12 1.30 -2.62
C LEU A 75 -7.56 0.04 -1.83
N GLN A 76 -7.79 0.17 -0.52
CA GLN A 76 -8.33 -0.91 0.31
C GLN A 76 -9.80 -1.22 -0.04
N GLU A 77 -10.61 -0.20 -0.33
CA GLU A 77 -11.99 -0.44 -0.80
C GLU A 77 -11.99 -1.15 -2.16
N ILE A 78 -11.14 -0.73 -3.10
CA ILE A 78 -11.01 -1.41 -4.39
C ILE A 78 -10.55 -2.87 -4.20
N LYS A 79 -9.66 -3.13 -3.23
CA LYS A 79 -9.24 -4.50 -2.88
C LYS A 79 -10.39 -5.35 -2.37
N LYS A 80 -11.25 -4.81 -1.51
CA LYS A 80 -12.45 -5.51 -1.04
C LYS A 80 -13.38 -5.85 -2.22
N GLU A 81 -13.64 -4.89 -3.11
CA GLU A 81 -14.45 -5.11 -4.32
C GLU A 81 -13.82 -6.19 -5.24
N TRP A 82 -12.49 -6.16 -5.40
CA TRP A 82 -11.75 -7.14 -6.21
C TRP A 82 -11.85 -8.57 -5.66
N GLU A 83 -11.72 -8.73 -4.34
CA GLU A 83 -11.79 -10.02 -3.65
C GLU A 83 -13.23 -10.56 -3.56
N ALA A 84 -14.21 -9.66 -3.46
CA ALA A 84 -15.63 -10.00 -3.50
C ALA A 84 -16.08 -10.43 -4.91
N THR A 85 -15.37 -9.98 -5.96
CA THR A 85 -15.69 -10.35 -7.34
C THR A 85 -15.33 -11.81 -7.60
N GLY A 86 -16.32 -12.58 -8.06
CA GLY A 86 -16.21 -14.00 -8.33
C GLY A 86 -15.22 -14.38 -9.45
N PRO A 87 -15.22 -15.66 -9.87
CA PRO A 87 -14.31 -16.15 -10.89
C PRO A 87 -14.53 -15.46 -12.24
N VAL A 88 -13.45 -15.34 -13.02
CA VAL A 88 -13.44 -14.81 -14.39
C VAL A 88 -12.95 -15.89 -15.35
N PRO A 89 -13.12 -15.74 -16.68
CA PRO A 89 -12.64 -16.72 -17.64
C PRO A 89 -11.14 -16.95 -17.49
N ARG A 90 -10.72 -18.23 -17.45
CA ARG A 90 -9.33 -18.63 -17.18
C ARG A 90 -8.31 -17.94 -18.08
N ALA A 91 -8.66 -17.71 -19.35
CA ALA A 91 -7.79 -17.04 -20.32
C ALA A 91 -7.36 -15.62 -19.90
N GLN A 92 -8.15 -14.95 -19.07
CA GLN A 92 -7.92 -13.54 -18.67
C GLN A 92 -7.52 -13.39 -17.20
N SER A 93 -7.77 -14.42 -16.38
CA SER A 93 -7.55 -14.37 -14.93
C SER A 93 -6.12 -14.01 -14.54
N ASP A 94 -5.13 -14.66 -15.16
CA ASP A 94 -3.72 -14.48 -14.78
C ASP A 94 -3.20 -13.10 -15.16
N ALA A 95 -3.54 -12.63 -16.37
CA ALA A 95 -3.14 -11.32 -16.85
C ALA A 95 -3.75 -10.20 -15.99
N LEU A 96 -5.04 -10.30 -15.65
CA LEU A 96 -5.74 -9.32 -14.81
C LEU A 96 -5.18 -9.29 -13.39
N ASN A 97 -5.02 -10.47 -12.76
CA ASN A 97 -4.43 -10.56 -11.42
C ASN A 97 -3.02 -9.98 -11.37
N LYS A 98 -2.18 -10.30 -12.37
CA LYS A 98 -0.82 -9.78 -12.44
C LYS A 98 -0.80 -8.26 -12.52
N GLN A 99 -1.60 -7.66 -13.40
CA GLN A 99 -1.66 -6.20 -13.54
C GLN A 99 -2.17 -5.52 -12.26
N TYR A 100 -3.24 -6.05 -11.68
CA TYR A 100 -3.79 -5.55 -10.43
C TYR A 100 -2.77 -5.56 -9.29
N TRP A 101 -2.15 -6.71 -9.03
CA TRP A 101 -1.19 -6.85 -7.92
C TRP A 101 0.10 -6.09 -8.16
N ASN A 102 0.52 -5.91 -9.41
CA ASN A 102 1.66 -5.07 -9.74
C ASN A 102 1.39 -3.60 -9.40
N ALA A 103 0.24 -3.07 -9.82
CA ALA A 103 -0.15 -1.70 -9.50
C ALA A 103 -0.36 -1.49 -7.99
N TYR A 104 -1.01 -2.46 -7.32
CA TYR A 104 -1.17 -2.46 -5.87
C TYR A 104 0.19 -2.42 -5.14
N LYS A 105 1.13 -3.31 -5.50
CA LYS A 105 2.47 -3.33 -4.91
C LYS A 105 3.25 -2.06 -5.20
N ALA A 106 3.16 -1.55 -6.43
CA ALA A 106 3.83 -0.33 -6.85
C ALA A 106 3.43 0.89 -6.00
N PHE A 107 2.15 1.01 -5.64
CA PHE A 107 1.67 2.03 -4.72
C PHE A 107 2.30 1.93 -3.33
N PHE A 108 2.27 0.74 -2.71
CA PHE A 108 2.81 0.56 -1.36
C PHE A 108 4.34 0.69 -1.29
N ASN A 109 5.05 0.31 -2.35
CA ASN A 109 6.49 0.55 -2.46
C ASN A 109 6.78 2.06 -2.47
N ARG A 110 6.11 2.84 -3.32
CA ARG A 110 6.27 4.31 -3.36
C ARG A 110 5.92 4.97 -2.03
N LYS A 111 4.83 4.54 -1.40
CA LYS A 111 4.44 5.01 -0.06
C LYS A 111 5.56 4.76 0.95
N ASN A 112 6.09 3.53 0.99
CA ASN A 112 7.18 3.16 1.89
C ASN A 112 8.43 4.00 1.64
N ASP A 113 8.79 4.22 0.39
CA ASP A 113 9.95 5.04 0.02
C ASP A 113 9.77 6.50 0.44
N PHE A 114 8.56 7.06 0.30
CA PHE A 114 8.23 8.40 0.80
C PHE A 114 8.37 8.51 2.33
N PHE A 115 7.85 7.56 3.11
CA PHE A 115 7.99 7.63 4.56
C PHE A 115 9.44 7.40 5.02
N LYS A 116 10.19 6.55 4.31
CA LYS A 116 11.63 6.39 4.55
C LYS A 116 12.43 7.67 4.26
N SER A 117 12.12 8.38 3.17
CA SER A 117 12.80 9.65 2.86
C SER A 117 12.49 10.71 3.91
N LEU A 118 11.23 10.81 4.33
CA LEU A 118 10.82 11.74 5.40
C LEU A 118 11.51 11.44 6.73
N ASP A 119 11.67 10.17 7.09
CA ASP A 119 12.38 9.79 8.32
C ASP A 119 13.90 10.00 8.20
N SER A 120 14.47 9.78 7.01
CA SER A 120 15.87 10.13 6.74
C SER A 120 16.12 11.63 6.87
N GLU A 121 15.24 12.47 6.31
CA GLU A 121 15.32 13.92 6.42
C GLU A 121 15.27 14.39 7.87
N LYS A 122 14.34 13.84 8.67
CA LYS A 122 14.27 14.13 10.11
C LYS A 122 15.58 13.76 10.82
N ASN A 123 16.18 12.62 10.47
CA ASN A 123 17.45 12.20 11.07
C ASN A 123 18.61 13.12 10.66
N THR A 124 18.66 13.58 9.41
CA THR A 124 19.63 14.59 8.96
C THR A 124 19.46 15.89 9.75
N ASN A 125 18.22 16.38 9.88
CA ASN A 125 17.89 17.56 10.69
C ASN A 125 18.31 17.38 12.16
N LEU A 126 18.14 16.17 12.71
CA LEU A 126 18.56 15.85 14.07
C LEU A 126 20.08 15.97 14.24
N GLN A 127 20.87 15.43 13.31
CA GLN A 127 22.33 15.56 13.35
C GLN A 127 22.78 17.01 13.22
N ALA A 128 22.16 17.77 12.31
CA ALA A 128 22.45 19.21 12.16
C ALA A 128 22.16 19.97 13.47
N LYS A 129 21.03 19.68 14.13
CA LYS A 129 20.71 20.28 15.44
C LYS A 129 21.67 19.87 16.55
N TYR A 130 22.18 18.64 16.54
CA TYR A 130 23.23 18.24 17.49
C TYR A 130 24.53 19.03 17.27
N ALA A 131 24.97 19.21 16.02
CA ALA A 131 26.15 20.01 15.71
C ALA A 131 26.01 21.48 16.18
N LEU A 132 24.80 22.05 16.06
CA LEU A 132 24.50 23.38 16.60
C LEU A 132 24.57 23.44 18.13
N ILE A 133 24.11 22.40 18.81
CA ILE A 133 24.22 22.30 20.27
C ILE A 133 25.68 22.27 20.69
N GLU A 134 26.52 21.48 20.02
CA GLU A 134 27.96 21.39 20.32
C GLU A 134 28.65 22.75 20.10
N GLN A 135 28.29 23.49 19.05
CA GLN A 135 28.78 24.85 18.84
C GLN A 135 28.34 25.81 19.96
N ALA A 136 27.09 25.70 20.43
CA ALA A 136 26.59 26.52 21.53
C ALA A 136 27.28 26.19 22.86
N GLU A 137 27.50 24.91 23.15
CA GLU A 137 28.24 24.45 24.34
C GLU A 137 29.70 24.91 24.30
N ALA A 138 30.34 24.87 23.13
CA ALA A 138 31.70 25.41 22.96
C ALA A 138 31.73 26.94 23.16
N ALA A 139 30.73 27.67 22.65
CA ALA A 139 30.61 29.11 22.85
C ALA A 139 30.42 29.47 24.34
N GLN A 140 29.68 28.66 25.09
CA GLN A 140 29.50 28.84 26.54
C GLN A 140 30.84 28.80 27.30
N GLN A 141 31.78 27.96 26.84
CA GLN A 141 33.11 27.84 27.44
C GLN A 141 34.12 28.88 26.93
N ASN A 142 33.78 29.65 25.87
CA ASN A 142 34.70 30.63 25.29
C ASN A 142 34.93 31.80 26.26
N PRO A 143 36.18 32.14 26.63
CA PRO A 143 36.48 33.29 27.50
C PRO A 143 36.15 34.66 26.86
N ASN A 144 36.09 34.76 25.53
CA ASN A 144 35.68 35.97 24.84
C ASN A 144 34.14 36.01 24.70
N PHE A 145 33.50 36.83 25.52
CA PHE A 145 32.05 36.97 25.57
C PHE A 145 31.43 37.50 24.26
N ASP A 146 32.08 38.46 23.58
CA ASP A 146 31.54 39.04 22.35
C ASP A 146 31.56 38.02 21.19
N GLU A 147 32.62 37.21 21.12
CA GLU A 147 32.70 36.08 20.18
C GLU A 147 31.65 35.01 20.50
N ALA A 148 31.53 34.63 21.79
CA ALA A 148 30.52 33.66 22.24
C ALA A 148 29.10 34.10 21.87
N ARG A 149 28.77 35.37 22.11
CA ARG A 149 27.47 35.96 21.78
C ARG A 149 27.19 35.94 20.28
N THR A 150 28.19 36.26 19.46
CA THR A 150 28.06 36.21 17.99
C THR A 150 27.78 34.80 17.50
N ILE A 151 28.47 33.79 18.05
CA ILE A 151 28.24 32.38 17.73
C ILE A 151 26.82 31.97 18.10
N ILE A 152 26.36 32.28 19.32
CA ILE A 152 25.02 31.90 19.78
C ILE A 152 23.92 32.53 18.92
N ILE A 153 24.03 33.80 18.53
CA ILE A 153 23.05 34.45 17.65
C ILE A 153 22.98 33.73 16.29
N ARG A 154 24.14 33.36 15.71
CA ARG A 154 24.19 32.58 14.46
C ARG A 154 23.51 31.22 14.63
N VAL A 155 23.90 30.47 15.65
CA VAL A 155 23.39 29.12 15.92
C VAL A 155 21.87 29.15 16.18
N GLN A 156 21.34 30.15 16.90
CA GLN A 156 19.90 30.31 17.10
C GLN A 156 19.12 30.57 15.81
N LYS A 157 19.73 31.28 14.85
CA LYS A 157 19.14 31.48 13.53
C LYS A 157 19.11 30.16 12.76
N GLU A 158 20.26 29.49 12.64
CA GLU A 158 20.39 28.21 11.95
C GLU A 158 19.46 27.13 12.56
N TRP A 159 19.28 27.13 13.88
CA TRP A 159 18.39 26.21 14.58
C TRP A 159 16.92 26.31 14.12
N LYS A 160 16.46 27.55 13.86
CA LYS A 160 15.09 27.83 13.39
C LYS A 160 14.90 27.45 11.92
N ASP A 161 15.98 27.55 11.14
CA ASP A 161 15.98 27.21 9.71
C ASP A 161 16.00 25.68 9.48
N ILE A 162 16.56 24.92 10.42
CA ILE A 162 16.52 23.44 10.36
C ILE A 162 15.11 22.94 10.67
N GLY A 163 14.60 22.09 9.77
CA GLY A 163 13.28 21.49 9.83
C GLY A 163 13.02 20.55 11.02
N ARG A 164 12.01 19.71 10.85
CA ARG A 164 11.53 18.80 11.90
C ARG A 164 12.55 17.69 12.17
N VAL A 165 12.58 17.24 13.42
CA VAL A 165 13.39 16.10 13.90
C VAL A 165 12.46 14.96 14.35
N PRO A 166 12.97 13.76 14.67
CA PRO A 166 12.17 12.70 15.24
C PRO A 166 11.54 13.16 16.57
N GLU A 167 10.23 12.92 16.71
CA GLU A 167 9.43 13.39 17.85
C GLU A 167 10.03 12.95 19.21
N LYS A 168 10.51 11.70 19.28
CA LYS A 168 11.16 11.14 20.47
C LYS A 168 12.39 11.93 20.95
N GLN A 169 13.06 12.68 20.06
CA GLN A 169 14.27 13.44 20.37
C GLN A 169 14.02 14.95 20.49
N ALA A 170 12.88 15.45 19.99
CA ALA A 170 12.60 16.88 19.87
C ALA A 170 12.76 17.64 21.19
N ASP A 171 12.13 17.15 22.26
CA ASP A 171 12.19 17.80 23.58
C ASP A 171 13.59 17.76 24.19
N LYS A 172 14.29 16.62 24.04
CA LYS A 172 15.64 16.43 24.60
C LYS A 172 16.63 17.42 23.99
N ILE A 173 16.65 17.51 22.66
CA ILE A 173 17.58 18.40 21.96
C ILE A 173 17.23 19.87 22.22
N TRP A 174 15.93 20.21 22.32
CA TRP A 174 15.50 21.58 22.59
C TRP A 174 15.94 22.05 23.97
N LYS A 175 15.76 21.21 25.01
CA LYS A 175 16.21 21.52 26.37
C LYS A 175 17.72 21.72 26.44
N ARG A 176 18.50 20.83 25.80
CA ARG A 176 19.97 20.93 25.76
C ARG A 176 20.43 22.19 25.03
N PHE A 177 19.83 22.49 23.88
CA PHE A 177 20.12 23.69 23.12
C PHE A 177 19.85 24.97 23.92
N ARG A 178 18.68 25.04 24.55
CA ARG A 178 18.29 26.19 25.37
C ARG A 178 19.24 26.39 26.55
N ALA A 179 19.58 25.33 27.27
CA ALA A 179 20.53 25.41 28.39
C ALA A 179 21.91 25.93 27.96
N ALA A 180 22.41 25.50 26.79
CA ALA A 180 23.68 25.98 26.25
C ALA A 180 23.62 27.47 25.86
N CYS A 181 22.50 27.93 25.28
CA CYS A 181 22.31 29.35 24.98
C CYS A 181 22.18 30.20 26.24
N ASP A 182 21.32 29.81 27.19
CA ASP A 182 21.04 30.57 28.41
C ASP A 182 22.33 30.75 29.23
N GLY A 183 23.15 29.70 29.33
CA GLY A 183 24.43 29.77 30.05
C GLY A 183 25.49 30.69 29.44
N VAL A 184 25.35 31.15 28.20
CA VAL A 184 26.21 32.20 27.63
C VAL A 184 25.74 33.59 28.07
N PHE A 185 24.42 33.81 28.18
CA PHE A 185 23.85 35.11 28.54
C PHE A 185 23.80 35.36 30.04
N GLU A 186 23.91 34.32 30.86
CA GLU A 186 24.01 34.40 32.33
C GLU A 186 25.45 34.65 32.84
N ARG A 187 26.42 34.71 31.92
CA ARG A 187 27.85 34.89 32.21
C ARG A 187 28.24 36.37 32.24
#